data_AF-A0A1Q6ECY6-F1
#
_entry.id   AF-A0A1Q6ECY6-F1
#
_cell.length_a   1.000
_cell.length_b   1.000
_cell.length_c   1.000
_cell.angle_alpha   90.00
_cell.angle_beta   90.00
_cell.angle_gamma   90.00
#
_symmetry.space_group_name_H-M   'P 1'
#
loop_
_entity.id
_entity.type
_entity.pdbx_description
1 polymer ?
#
loop_
_entity_poly.entity_id
_entity_poly.type
_entity_poly.pdbx_seq_one_letter_code
_entity_poly.pdbx_strand_id
1 'polypeptide(L)'
;MKRFGYLFTFLCIVLLSACKEDEPVLIFHSHSGTYSIGGNKALVVTLDGVRITEKGGEVVFETPDNKIGNITINDIIPGHGSVAIAGIELSETPEGNGIEFKGEAAISEKEKIVFAGSIINFVLTIDIQTVPITPPAAS
;
A
#
# COMPACT_ATOMS: atom_id res chain seq x y z
N MET A 1 39.47 33.62 -48.85
CA MET A 1 38.27 32.76 -48.71
C MET A 1 37.86 32.75 -47.24
N LYS A 2 36.89 33.60 -46.86
CA LYS A 2 36.37 33.76 -45.49
C LYS A 2 35.14 32.86 -45.31
N ARG A 3 35.31 31.55 -45.11
CA ARG A 3 34.14 30.63 -44.95
C ARG A 3 34.32 29.47 -43.95
N PHE A 4 35.42 29.42 -43.19
CA PHE A 4 35.65 28.32 -42.24
C PHE A 4 35.28 28.61 -40.78
N GLY A 5 34.83 29.83 -40.46
CA GLY A 5 34.59 30.26 -39.07
C GLY A 5 33.21 29.94 -38.48
N TYR A 6 32.27 29.41 -39.26
CA TYR A 6 30.88 29.22 -38.80
C TYR A 6 30.52 27.80 -38.38
N LEU A 7 31.36 26.80 -38.67
CA LEU A 7 31.04 25.41 -38.34
C LEU A 7 31.35 25.05 -36.87
N PHE A 8 32.27 25.77 -36.22
CA PHE A 8 32.68 25.49 -34.85
C PHE A 8 31.71 26.05 -33.80
N THR A 9 31.01 27.15 -34.12
CA THR A 9 30.05 27.80 -33.22
C THR A 9 28.75 27.02 -33.06
N PHE A 10 28.36 26.21 -34.06
CA PHE A 10 27.16 25.38 -33.95
C PHE A 10 27.37 24.14 -33.07
N LEU A 11 28.61 23.63 -32.98
CA LEU A 11 28.94 22.45 -32.17
C LEU A 11 28.94 22.74 -30.66
N CYS A 12 29.24 23.98 -30.26
CA CYS A 12 29.25 24.36 -28.84
C CYS A 12 27.85 24.61 -28.25
N ILE A 13 26.85 24.97 -29.08
CA ILE A 13 25.48 25.26 -28.60
C ILE A 13 24.72 23.96 -28.27
N VAL A 14 25.06 22.84 -28.94
CA VAL A 14 24.41 21.54 -28.70
C VAL A 14 24.86 20.90 -27.38
N LEU A 15 26.03 21.27 -26.85
CA LEU A 15 26.57 20.71 -25.59
C LEU A 15 26.03 21.37 -24.31
N LEU A 16 25.30 22.49 -24.42
CA LEU A 16 24.74 23.21 -23.26
C LEU A 16 23.26 22.90 -22.97
N SER A 17 22.60 22.08 -23.80
CA SER A 17 21.18 21.71 -23.61
C SER A 17 20.96 20.37 -22.92
N ALA A 18 22.00 19.77 -22.33
CA ALA A 18 21.89 18.56 -21.51
C ALA A 18 21.93 18.89 -20.01
N CYS A 19 21.16 19.90 -19.59
CA CYS A 19 20.72 20.00 -18.20
C CYS A 19 19.24 19.63 -18.22
N LYS A 20 18.98 18.33 -18.28
CA LYS A 20 17.64 17.83 -18.03
C LYS A 20 17.44 17.97 -16.53
N GLU A 21 16.54 18.87 -16.17
CA GLU A 21 16.13 19.10 -14.80
C GLU A 21 15.85 17.76 -14.13
N ASP A 22 16.38 17.58 -12.91
CA ASP A 22 16.06 16.46 -12.03
C ASP A 22 14.54 16.48 -11.77
N GLU A 23 13.78 15.88 -12.68
CA GLU A 23 12.40 15.49 -12.41
C GLU A 23 12.47 14.59 -11.17
N PRO A 24 11.70 14.87 -10.10
CA PRO A 24 11.69 14.01 -8.94
C PRO A 24 11.33 12.62 -9.45
N VAL A 25 12.23 11.65 -9.27
CA VAL A 25 11.95 10.25 -9.53
C VAL A 25 10.75 9.91 -8.66
N LEU A 26 9.57 9.89 -9.27
CA LEU A 26 8.36 9.42 -8.62
C LEU A 26 8.59 7.93 -8.36
N ILE A 27 9.01 7.60 -7.15
CA ILE A 27 9.13 6.22 -6.71
C ILE A 27 7.70 5.69 -6.56
N PHE A 28 7.18 5.08 -7.62
CA PHE A 28 5.90 4.41 -7.58
C PHE A 28 6.08 3.10 -6.82
N HIS A 29 5.56 3.04 -5.60
CA HIS A 29 5.39 1.79 -4.88
C HIS A 29 4.19 1.07 -5.48
N SER A 30 4.45 0.08 -6.33
CA SER A 30 3.43 -0.65 -7.09
C SER A 30 2.27 -1.16 -6.22
N HIS A 31 2.56 -1.48 -4.95
CA HIS A 31 1.59 -2.00 -4.00
C HIS A 31 0.75 -0.93 -3.29
N SER A 32 1.17 0.33 -3.27
CA SER A 32 0.36 1.41 -2.69
C SER A 32 -0.95 1.62 -3.46
N GLY A 33 -1.99 2.02 -2.76
CA GLY A 33 -3.27 2.47 -3.29
C GLY A 33 -4.49 1.91 -2.58
N THR A 34 -5.66 2.30 -3.09
CA THR A 34 -6.96 1.86 -2.59
C THR A 34 -7.42 0.59 -3.29
N TYR A 35 -7.68 -0.45 -2.50
CA TYR A 35 -8.24 -1.72 -2.93
C TYR A 35 -9.72 -1.78 -2.52
N SER A 36 -10.61 -2.11 -3.45
CA SER A 36 -12.05 -2.14 -3.15
C SER A 36 -12.77 -3.31 -3.79
N ILE A 37 -13.92 -3.69 -3.21
CA ILE A 37 -14.72 -4.82 -3.68
C ILE A 37 -15.35 -4.45 -5.04
N GLY A 38 -14.84 -5.05 -6.11
CA GLY A 38 -15.26 -4.75 -7.49
C GLY A 38 -14.63 -3.49 -8.09
N GLY A 39 -13.57 -2.95 -7.48
CA GLY A 39 -12.78 -1.84 -8.01
C GLY A 39 -11.65 -2.26 -8.96
N ASN A 40 -10.89 -1.28 -9.47
CA ASN A 40 -9.76 -1.50 -10.38
C ASN A 40 -8.60 -2.26 -9.70
N LYS A 41 -8.32 -1.94 -8.44
CA LYS A 41 -7.48 -2.75 -7.56
C LYS A 41 -8.40 -3.61 -6.72
N ALA A 42 -8.31 -4.92 -6.91
CA ALA A 42 -9.28 -5.84 -6.33
C ALA A 42 -9.01 -6.08 -4.85
N LEU A 43 -10.07 -5.99 -4.04
CA LEU A 43 -10.08 -6.40 -2.65
C LEU A 43 -10.81 -7.73 -2.46
N VAL A 44 -10.17 -8.64 -1.74
CA VAL A 44 -10.68 -9.93 -1.31
C VAL A 44 -10.61 -9.94 0.21
N VAL A 45 -11.74 -9.72 0.89
CA VAL A 45 -11.75 -9.64 2.36
C VAL A 45 -12.67 -10.67 2.99
N THR A 46 -12.20 -11.25 4.08
CA THR A 46 -12.95 -12.13 4.97
C THR A 46 -12.98 -11.50 6.35
N LEU A 47 -14.15 -11.40 6.96
CA LEU A 47 -14.34 -10.97 8.34
C LEU A 47 -14.98 -12.11 9.13
N ASP A 48 -14.33 -12.55 10.20
CA ASP A 48 -14.81 -13.63 11.08
C ASP A 48 -15.21 -14.91 10.30
N GLY A 49 -14.41 -15.24 9.29
CA GLY A 49 -14.63 -16.39 8.41
C GLY A 49 -15.70 -16.18 7.32
N VAL A 50 -16.35 -15.02 7.27
CA VAL A 50 -17.36 -14.68 6.26
C VAL A 50 -16.76 -13.78 5.18
N ARG A 51 -16.87 -14.21 3.92
CA ARG A 51 -16.44 -13.40 2.79
C ARG A 51 -17.35 -12.19 2.59
N ILE A 52 -16.80 -10.99 2.65
CA ILE A 52 -17.55 -9.77 2.34
C ILE A 52 -17.62 -9.60 0.83
N THR A 53 -18.83 -9.34 0.33
CA THR A 53 -19.11 -9.17 -1.11
C THR A 53 -19.88 -7.89 -1.43
N GLU A 54 -20.31 -7.16 -0.40
CA GLU A 54 -21.06 -5.92 -0.55
C GLU A 54 -20.15 -4.81 -1.06
N LYS A 55 -20.69 -3.98 -1.98
CA LYS A 55 -19.97 -2.81 -2.47
C LYS A 55 -19.98 -1.72 -1.39
N GLY A 56 -18.80 -1.30 -0.96
CA GLY A 56 -18.63 -0.26 0.06
C GLY A 56 -17.33 -0.43 0.85
N GLY A 57 -16.93 -1.68 1.11
CA GLY A 57 -15.67 -1.96 1.79
C GLY A 57 -14.44 -1.67 0.94
N GLU A 58 -13.49 -0.96 1.52
CA GLU A 58 -12.19 -0.68 0.90
C GLU A 58 -11.04 -0.76 1.92
N VAL A 59 -9.84 -1.02 1.39
CA VAL A 59 -8.60 -1.00 2.15
C VAL A 59 -7.63 -0.08 1.42
N VAL A 60 -7.19 0.97 2.10
CA VAL A 60 -6.08 1.81 1.63
C VAL A 60 -4.79 1.22 2.17
N PHE A 61 -3.89 0.84 1.28
CA PHE A 61 -2.58 0.30 1.64
C PHE A 61 -1.50 1.27 1.16
N GLU A 62 -0.59 1.67 2.04
CA GLU A 62 0.53 2.54 1.71
C GLU A 62 1.84 1.95 2.20
N THR A 63 2.86 1.91 1.34
CA THR A 63 4.21 1.49 1.72
C THR A 63 5.26 2.38 1.07
N PRO A 64 6.15 3.03 1.85
CA PRO A 64 7.20 3.88 1.31
C PRO A 64 8.46 3.10 0.88
N ASP A 65 8.60 1.83 1.26
CA ASP A 65 9.83 1.07 1.03
C ASP A 65 9.63 -0.44 0.82
N ASN A 66 8.38 -0.91 0.74
CA ASN A 66 8.00 -2.33 0.71
C ASN A 66 8.47 -3.15 1.94
N LYS A 67 8.92 -2.50 3.02
CA LYS A 67 9.29 -3.14 4.30
C LYS A 67 8.30 -2.80 5.40
N ILE A 68 7.77 -1.59 5.37
CA ILE A 68 6.75 -1.12 6.30
C ILE A 68 5.49 -0.75 5.55
N GLY A 69 4.33 -1.19 6.04
CA GLY A 69 3.02 -0.90 5.50
C GLY A 69 2.16 -0.10 6.49
N ASN A 70 1.31 0.75 5.95
CA ASN A 70 0.23 1.41 6.65
C ASN A 70 -1.08 1.00 5.98
N ILE A 71 -2.07 0.60 6.78
CA ILE A 71 -3.34 0.09 6.33
C ILE A 71 -4.45 0.93 6.94
N THR A 72 -5.41 1.35 6.11
CA THR A 72 -6.69 1.90 6.57
C THR A 72 -7.81 1.02 6.05
N ILE A 73 -8.58 0.43 6.97
CA ILE A 73 -9.72 -0.45 6.69
C ILE A 73 -10.99 0.39 6.82
N ASN A 74 -11.72 0.59 5.72
CA ASN A 74 -12.93 1.43 5.71
C ASN A 74 -14.18 0.59 5.45
N ASP A 75 -15.23 0.84 6.23
CA ASP A 75 -16.58 0.29 6.05
C ASP A 75 -16.64 -1.24 5.88
N ILE A 76 -15.69 -1.96 6.50
CA ILE A 76 -15.62 -3.43 6.52
C ILE A 76 -16.03 -3.99 7.89
N ILE A 77 -15.61 -3.33 8.97
CA ILE A 77 -15.84 -3.79 10.33
C ILE A 77 -17.13 -3.16 10.86
N PRO A 78 -18.17 -3.94 11.21
CA PRO A 78 -19.44 -3.39 11.68
C PRO A 78 -19.28 -2.46 12.88
N GLY A 79 -19.91 -1.28 12.81
CA GLY A 79 -19.80 -0.27 13.87
C GLY A 79 -18.52 0.57 13.83
N HIS A 80 -17.58 0.26 12.95
CA HIS A 80 -16.32 0.97 12.77
C HIS A 80 -16.18 1.46 11.32
N GLY A 81 -16.43 2.76 11.09
CA GLY A 81 -16.32 3.33 9.75
C GLY A 81 -14.91 3.31 9.18
N SER A 82 -13.88 3.47 10.03
CA SER A 82 -12.48 3.42 9.61
C SER A 82 -11.57 2.95 10.74
N VAL A 83 -10.61 2.08 10.43
CA VAL A 83 -9.56 1.60 11.34
C VAL A 83 -8.19 1.79 10.67
N ALA A 84 -7.34 2.61 11.24
CA ALA A 84 -6.00 2.88 10.73
C ALA A 84 -4.93 2.15 11.56
N ILE A 85 -4.03 1.43 10.88
CA ILE A 85 -2.91 0.69 11.46
C ILE A 85 -1.65 1.12 10.73
N ALA A 86 -0.65 1.59 11.48
CA ALA A 86 0.63 2.04 10.93
C ALA A 86 1.78 1.15 11.39
N GLY A 87 2.86 1.11 10.62
CA GLY A 87 4.09 0.45 11.05
C GLY A 87 4.04 -1.09 10.96
N ILE A 88 3.26 -1.64 10.03
CA ILE A 88 3.13 -3.09 9.85
C ILE A 88 4.38 -3.59 9.11
N GLU A 89 5.06 -4.59 9.68
CA GLU A 89 6.17 -5.25 8.98
C GLU A 89 5.65 -6.04 7.77
N LEU A 90 6.33 -5.85 6.64
CA LEU A 90 6.04 -6.53 5.39
C LEU A 90 7.13 -7.57 5.11
N SER A 91 6.72 -8.75 4.66
CA SER A 91 7.60 -9.78 4.14
C SER A 91 7.26 -10.09 2.69
N GLU A 92 8.24 -10.55 1.93
CA GLU A 92 7.98 -11.10 0.59
C GLU A 92 7.23 -12.43 0.70
N THR A 93 6.34 -12.72 -0.26
CA THR A 93 5.68 -14.04 -0.34
C THR A 93 6.73 -15.15 -0.56
N PRO A 94 6.48 -16.40 -0.13
CA PRO A 94 7.38 -17.52 -0.38
C PRO A 94 7.74 -17.70 -1.87
N GLU A 95 6.83 -17.33 -2.77
CA GLU A 95 6.98 -17.40 -4.22
C GLU A 95 7.70 -16.19 -4.83
N GLY A 96 8.03 -15.15 -4.06
CA GLY A 96 8.77 -13.98 -4.53
C GLY A 96 7.99 -13.06 -5.47
N ASN A 97 6.65 -13.08 -5.40
CA ASN A 97 5.77 -12.41 -6.36
C ASN A 97 4.74 -11.47 -5.70
N GLY A 98 4.92 -11.18 -4.41
CA GLY A 98 4.04 -10.33 -3.65
C GLY A 98 4.57 -10.01 -2.28
N ILE A 99 3.74 -9.34 -1.49
CA ILE A 99 4.01 -9.02 -0.10
C ILE A 99 2.97 -9.65 0.80
N GLU A 100 3.38 -10.08 1.99
CA GLU A 100 2.55 -10.58 3.07
C GLU A 100 2.72 -9.70 4.30
N PHE A 101 1.66 -9.63 5.10
CA PHE A 101 1.64 -8.84 6.32
C PHE A 101 0.68 -9.45 7.33
N LYS A 102 0.93 -9.14 8.60
CA LYS A 102 0.07 -9.53 9.72
C LYS A 102 0.13 -8.47 10.80
N GLY A 103 -0.93 -8.37 11.59
CA GLY A 103 -0.96 -7.42 12.69
C GLY A 103 -2.20 -7.54 13.54
N GLU A 104 -2.28 -6.66 14.52
CA GLU A 104 -3.46 -6.47 15.34
C GLU A 104 -3.64 -4.99 15.67
N ALA A 105 -4.89 -4.60 15.92
CA ALA A 105 -5.22 -3.24 16.34
C ALA A 105 -6.45 -3.25 17.25
N ALA A 106 -6.40 -2.49 18.35
CA ALA A 106 -7.58 -2.25 19.17
C ALA A 106 -8.59 -1.40 18.37
N ILE A 107 -9.84 -1.86 18.31
CA ILE A 107 -10.94 -1.12 17.68
C ILE A 107 -11.87 -0.50 18.73
N SER A 108 -11.83 -1.04 19.97
CA SER A 108 -12.46 -0.45 21.15
C SER A 108 -11.67 -0.83 22.42
N GLU A 109 -12.14 -0.41 23.60
CA GLU A 109 -11.57 -0.85 24.88
C GLU A 109 -11.74 -2.36 25.15
N LYS A 110 -12.68 -3.01 24.46
CA LYS A 110 -13.08 -4.40 24.70
C LYS A 110 -12.79 -5.33 23.55
N GLU A 111 -12.36 -4.80 22.42
CA GLU A 111 -12.26 -5.55 21.18
C GLU A 111 -11.07 -5.07 20.34
N LYS A 112 -10.39 -6.03 19.74
CA LYS A 112 -9.33 -5.80 18.77
C LYS A 112 -9.60 -6.62 17.52
N ILE A 113 -8.98 -6.20 16.43
CA ILE A 113 -8.83 -7.04 15.25
C ILE A 113 -7.47 -7.72 15.26
N VAL A 114 -7.43 -8.95 14.77
CA VAL A 114 -6.22 -9.65 14.33
C VAL A 114 -6.38 -9.90 12.85
N PHE A 115 -5.35 -9.62 12.06
CA PHE A 115 -5.43 -9.75 10.62
C PHE A 115 -4.16 -10.32 10.00
N ALA A 116 -4.33 -10.97 8.87
CA ALA A 116 -3.26 -11.39 7.98
C ALA A 116 -3.69 -11.13 6.53
N GLY A 117 -2.76 -10.70 5.70
CA GLY A 117 -3.08 -10.41 4.31
C GLY A 117 -1.87 -10.47 3.39
N SER A 118 -2.14 -10.40 2.10
CA SER A 118 -1.15 -10.36 1.05
C SER A 118 -1.59 -9.48 -0.11
N ILE A 119 -0.61 -8.96 -0.85
CA ILE A 119 -0.82 -8.29 -2.14
C ILE A 119 -0.02 -9.05 -3.19
N ILE A 120 -0.74 -9.72 -4.08
CA ILE A 120 -0.17 -10.50 -5.19
C ILE A 120 -0.86 -10.04 -6.47
N ASN A 121 -0.09 -9.70 -7.51
CA ASN A 121 -0.63 -9.23 -8.80
C ASN A 121 -1.67 -8.10 -8.65
N PHE A 122 -1.43 -7.14 -7.74
CA PHE A 122 -2.33 -6.02 -7.43
C PHE A 122 -3.72 -6.43 -6.88
N VAL A 123 -3.85 -7.64 -6.33
CA VAL A 123 -5.01 -8.09 -5.57
C VAL A 123 -4.63 -8.13 -4.10
N LEU A 124 -5.33 -7.36 -3.27
CA LEU A 124 -5.17 -7.41 -1.82
C LEU A 124 -6.15 -8.43 -1.26
N THR A 125 -5.61 -9.46 -0.62
CA THR A 125 -6.38 -10.44 0.16
C THR A 125 -6.13 -10.21 1.64
N ILE A 126 -7.17 -10.07 2.45
CA ILE A 126 -7.04 -9.87 3.90
C ILE A 126 -8.10 -10.67 4.66
N ASP A 127 -7.65 -11.41 5.66
CA ASP A 127 -8.48 -12.09 6.65
C ASP A 127 -8.43 -11.29 7.94
N ILE A 128 -9.59 -10.98 8.50
CA ILE A 128 -9.77 -10.17 9.70
C ILE A 128 -10.61 -10.98 10.68
N GLN A 129 -10.15 -11.04 11.93
CA GLN A 129 -10.88 -11.63 13.05
C GLN A 129 -11.09 -10.59 14.14
N THR A 130 -12.31 -10.45 14.62
CA THR A 130 -12.65 -9.67 15.80
C THR A 130 -12.45 -10.54 17.04
N VAL A 131 -11.70 -10.02 18.02
CA VAL A 131 -11.33 -10.76 19.22
C VAL A 131 -11.55 -9.87 20.46
N PRO A 132 -12.18 -10.40 21.53
CA PRO A 132 -12.27 -9.67 22.79
C PRO A 132 -10.90 -9.35 23.37
N ILE A 133 -10.73 -8.15 23.92
CA ILE A 133 -9.59 -7.79 24.76
C ILE A 133 -9.90 -8.32 26.16
N THR A 134 -9.29 -9.45 26.53
CA THR A 134 -9.36 -9.96 27.91
C THR A 134 -8.61 -9.01 28.83
N PRO A 135 -9.25 -8.41 29.85
CA PRO A 135 -8.53 -7.62 30.85
C PRO A 135 -7.48 -8.49 31.55
N PRO A 136 -6.31 -7.95 31.91
CA PRO A 136 -5.37 -8.68 32.74
C PRO A 136 -6.10 -9.15 34.01
N ALA A 137 -5.98 -10.44 34.33
CA ALA A 137 -6.58 -10.99 35.54
C ALA A 137 -6.11 -10.17 36.74
N ALA A 138 -7.06 -9.60 37.50
CA ALA A 138 -6.73 -8.87 38.70
C ALA A 138 -6.01 -9.83 39.67
N SER A 139 -4.73 -9.58 39.90
CA SER A 139 -3.88 -10.27 40.87
C SER A 139 -4.10 -9.74 42.27
#